data_AF-A0A4Z1DWQ3-F1
#
_entry.id   AF-A0A4Z1DWQ3-F1
#
_cell.length_a   1.000
_cell.length_b   1.000
_cell.length_c   1.000
_cell.angle_alpha   90.00
_cell.angle_beta   90.00
_cell.angle_gamma   90.00
#
_symmetry.space_group_name_H-M   'P 1'
#
loop_
_entity.id
_entity.type
_entity.pdbx_description
1 polymer ?
#
loop_
_entity_poly.entity_id
_entity_poly.type
_entity_poly.pdbx_seq_one_letter_code
_entity_poly.pdbx_strand_id
1 'polypeptide(L)'
;MELLVERYNETMVDFPLTRIDTDEEAIQIVVATTTVMESREADQIAHFVLLIDLRHAPELHALINAHSPGQVRIEAMAAQLIRQCGIPDAEEHARGLVAVLVGLTLARLAGGSEVLIEKTVRTYWQGMTSARDRR
;
A
#
# COMPACT_ATOMS: atom_id res chain seq x y z
N MET A 1 -13.69 -3.31 21.19
CA MET A 1 -13.75 -3.53 19.74
C MET A 1 -14.00 -2.21 19.01
N GLU A 2 -15.05 -1.47 19.37
CA GLU A 2 -15.30 -0.09 18.85
C GLU A 2 -14.09 0.83 18.95
N LEU A 3 -13.48 0.99 20.13
CA LEU A 3 -12.31 1.86 20.33
C LEU A 3 -11.07 1.48 19.50
N LEU A 4 -10.91 0.20 19.12
CA LEU A 4 -9.79 -0.25 18.28
C LEU A 4 -10.06 0.03 16.80
N VAL A 5 -11.32 -0.14 16.38
CA VAL A 5 -11.79 0.18 15.03
C VAL A 5 -11.80 1.71 14.82
N GLU A 6 -12.22 2.48 15.82
CA GLU A 6 -12.15 3.95 15.84
C GLU A 6 -10.71 4.43 15.74
N ARG A 7 -9.81 3.92 16.59
CA ARG A 7 -8.40 4.32 16.54
C ARG A 7 -7.76 3.98 15.20
N TYR A 8 -8.11 2.84 14.61
CA TYR A 8 -7.64 2.40 13.28
C TYR A 8 -8.19 3.29 12.14
N ASN A 9 -9.46 3.68 12.22
CA ASN A 9 -10.09 4.58 11.25
C ASN A 9 -9.57 6.02 11.37
N GLU A 10 -9.31 6.52 12.58
CA GLU A 10 -8.70 7.83 12.84
C GLU A 10 -7.24 7.90 12.39
N THR A 11 -6.51 6.78 12.45
CA THR A 11 -5.11 6.72 12.06
C THR A 11 -4.90 6.51 10.56
N MET A 12 -5.88 5.96 9.85
CA MET A 12 -5.95 6.01 8.39
C MET A 12 -6.38 7.42 8.00
N VAL A 13 -5.43 8.35 8.01
CA VAL A 13 -5.58 9.71 7.48
C VAL A 13 -6.36 9.59 6.17
N ASP A 14 -7.56 10.18 6.13
CA ASP A 14 -8.21 10.51 4.87
C ASP A 14 -7.22 11.41 4.15
N PHE A 15 -6.33 10.82 3.35
CA PHE A 15 -5.57 11.58 2.38
C PHE A 15 -6.59 11.93 1.31
N PRO A 16 -7.06 13.18 1.24
CA PRO A 16 -7.84 13.57 0.09
C PRO A 16 -6.91 13.34 -1.10
N LEU A 17 -7.27 12.41 -1.98
CA LEU A 17 -6.71 12.38 -3.32
C LEU A 17 -7.24 13.64 -4.00
N THR A 18 -6.59 14.78 -3.70
CA THR A 18 -6.67 15.98 -4.53
C THR A 18 -6.34 15.56 -5.95
N ARG A 19 -6.95 16.26 -6.91
CA ARG A 19 -6.72 16.00 -8.33
C ARG A 19 -5.22 15.86 -8.62
N ILE A 20 -4.83 14.70 -9.12
CA ILE A 20 -3.47 14.35 -9.54
C ILE A 20 -3.41 14.59 -11.03
N ASP A 21 -2.52 15.45 -11.50
CA ASP A 21 -2.44 15.81 -12.92
C ASP A 21 -1.24 15.13 -13.61
N THR A 22 -0.28 14.59 -12.85
CA THR A 22 0.93 13.97 -13.40
C THR A 22 1.32 12.64 -12.75
N ASP A 23 2.00 11.77 -13.52
CA ASP A 23 2.61 10.53 -13.02
C ASP A 23 3.62 10.80 -11.88
N GLU A 24 4.33 11.93 -11.95
CA GLU A 24 5.32 12.32 -10.93
C GLU A 24 4.64 12.64 -9.59
N GLU A 25 3.56 13.43 -9.61
CA GLU A 25 2.77 13.73 -8.40
C GLU A 25 2.22 12.44 -7.76
N ALA A 26 1.75 11.51 -8.59
CA ALA A 26 1.26 10.21 -8.11
C ALA A 26 2.36 9.42 -7.39
N ILE A 27 3.55 9.34 -7.99
CA ILE A 27 4.71 8.67 -7.40
C ILE A 27 5.09 9.32 -6.06
N GLN A 28 5.14 10.65 -6.00
CA GLN A 28 5.48 11.37 -4.76
C GLN A 28 4.48 11.10 -3.65
N ILE A 29 3.18 11.03 -3.96
CA ILE A 29 2.16 10.69 -2.98
C ILE A 29 2.34 9.27 -2.45
N VAL A 30 2.57 8.30 -3.32
CA VAL A 30 2.82 6.90 -2.89
C VAL A 30 4.04 6.82 -1.98
N VAL A 31 5.14 7.50 -2.33
CA VAL A 31 6.38 7.53 -1.53
C VAL A 31 6.14 8.21 -0.18
N ALA A 32 5.47 9.36 -0.16
CA ALA A 32 5.16 10.10 1.06
C ALA A 32 4.26 9.28 1.99
N THR A 33 3.19 8.66 1.46
CA THR A 33 2.29 7.81 2.25
C THR A 33 3.03 6.60 2.82
N THR A 34 3.87 5.94 2.03
CA THR A 34 4.69 4.81 2.52
C THR A 34 5.59 5.24 3.67
N THR A 35 6.23 6.41 3.55
CA THR A 35 7.11 6.97 4.60
C THR A 35 6.33 7.29 5.88
N VAL A 36 5.10 7.81 5.77
CA VAL A 36 4.22 8.03 6.92
C VAL A 36 3.85 6.71 7.59
N MET A 37 3.58 5.65 6.82
CA MET A 37 3.29 4.33 7.39
C MET A 37 4.48 3.74 8.16
N GLU A 38 5.72 4.03 7.73
CA GLU A 38 6.93 3.63 8.46
C GLU A 38 7.02 4.26 9.86
N SER A 39 6.39 5.42 10.10
CA SER A 39 6.36 6.05 11.44
C SER A 39 5.62 5.21 12.50
N ARG A 40 4.92 4.14 12.08
CA ARG A 40 4.18 3.20 12.94
C ARG A 40 4.84 1.81 12.98
N GLU A 41 6.16 1.79 13.09
CA GLU A 41 6.98 0.59 13.11
C GLU A 41 6.44 -0.54 14.01
N ALA A 42 6.08 -0.25 15.27
CA ALA A 42 5.61 -1.26 16.20
C ALA A 42 4.31 -1.97 15.74
N ASP A 43 3.37 -1.21 15.17
CA ASP A 43 2.12 -1.77 14.66
C ASP A 43 2.36 -2.63 13.41
N GLN A 44 3.30 -2.22 12.54
CA GLN A 44 3.68 -2.97 11.35
C GLN A 44 4.37 -4.30 11.72
N ILE A 45 5.29 -4.28 12.69
CA ILE A 45 5.93 -5.50 13.19
C ILE A 45 4.87 -6.45 13.76
N ALA A 46 3.97 -5.96 14.61
CA ALA A 46 2.90 -6.78 15.18
C ALA A 46 2.01 -7.39 14.09
N HIS A 47 1.67 -6.60 13.06
CA HIS A 47 0.90 -7.08 11.91
C HIS A 47 1.63 -8.21 11.17
N PHE A 48 2.92 -8.04 10.84
CA PHE A 48 3.69 -9.07 10.15
C PHE A 48 3.87 -10.35 10.95
N VAL A 49 4.12 -10.24 12.26
CA VAL A 49 4.18 -11.40 13.16
C VAL A 49 2.85 -12.15 13.13
N LEU A 50 1.72 -11.45 13.25
CA LEU A 50 0.40 -12.06 13.19
C LEU A 50 0.10 -12.71 11.84
N LEU A 51 0.48 -12.08 10.72
CA LEU A 51 0.34 -12.69 9.39
C LEU A 51 1.07 -14.04 9.29
N ILE A 52 2.29 -14.11 9.83
CA ILE A 52 3.11 -15.32 9.81
C ILE A 52 2.53 -16.39 10.74
N ASP A 53 2.15 -16.03 11.96
CA ASP A 53 1.64 -16.96 12.97
C ASP A 53 0.27 -17.53 12.56
N LEU A 54 -0.59 -16.71 11.96
CA LEU A 54 -1.95 -17.09 11.57
C LEU A 54 -2.04 -17.70 10.16
N ARG A 55 -0.92 -17.92 9.44
CA ARG A 55 -0.92 -18.45 8.06
C ARG A 55 -1.68 -19.78 7.87
N HIS A 56 -1.84 -20.56 8.95
CA HIS A 56 -2.57 -21.83 8.95
C HIS A 56 -3.99 -21.73 9.55
N ALA A 57 -4.44 -20.52 9.92
CA ALA A 57 -5.78 -20.22 10.44
C ALA A 57 -6.51 -19.29 9.44
N PRO A 58 -7.06 -19.82 8.33
CA PRO A 58 -7.52 -19.03 7.18
C PRO A 58 -8.59 -17.99 7.54
N GLU A 59 -9.49 -18.33 8.47
CA GLU A 59 -10.54 -17.41 8.95
C GLU A 59 -9.95 -16.18 9.63
N LEU A 60 -8.94 -16.35 10.48
CA LEU A 60 -8.27 -15.25 11.19
C LEU A 60 -7.32 -14.50 10.27
N HIS A 61 -6.58 -15.22 9.42
CA HIS A 61 -5.68 -14.63 8.44
C HIS A 61 -6.40 -13.68 7.49
N ALA A 62 -7.61 -14.04 7.05
CA ALA A 62 -8.43 -13.19 6.19
C ALA A 62 -8.78 -11.84 6.85
N LEU A 63 -9.08 -11.83 8.15
CA LEU A 63 -9.45 -10.62 8.90
C LEU A 63 -8.32 -9.61 9.04
N ILE A 64 -7.06 -10.08 9.00
CA ILE A 64 -5.87 -9.22 9.13
C ILE A 64 -5.15 -9.00 7.80
N ASN A 65 -5.59 -9.62 6.71
CA ASN A 65 -4.96 -9.53 5.39
C ASN A 65 -5.97 -9.02 4.35
N ALA A 66 -6.34 -9.85 3.37
CA ALA A 66 -7.11 -9.48 2.19
C ALA A 66 -8.50 -8.89 2.47
N HIS A 67 -9.11 -9.20 3.62
CA HIS A 67 -10.42 -8.65 4.01
C HIS A 67 -10.32 -7.63 5.15
N SER A 68 -9.10 -7.25 5.56
CA SER A 68 -8.95 -6.22 6.58
C SER A 68 -9.46 -4.87 6.03
N PRO A 69 -10.24 -4.10 6.80
CA PRO A 69 -10.79 -2.82 6.32
C PRO A 69 -9.73 -1.85 5.79
N GLY A 70 -8.52 -1.82 6.37
CA GLY A 70 -7.48 -0.93 5.87
C GLY A 70 -6.78 -1.46 4.64
N GLN A 71 -6.60 -2.78 4.46
CA GLN A 71 -6.08 -3.32 3.19
C GLN A 71 -7.03 -2.96 2.04
N VAL A 72 -8.33 -3.17 2.22
CA VAL A 72 -9.35 -2.82 1.23
C VAL A 72 -9.32 -1.32 0.91
N ARG A 73 -9.20 -0.47 1.94
CA ARG A 73 -9.14 0.98 1.75
C ARG A 73 -7.86 1.44 1.05
N ILE A 74 -6.71 0.89 1.41
CA ILE A 74 -5.42 1.22 0.76
C ILE A 74 -5.44 0.79 -0.71
N GLU A 75 -5.92 -0.42 -1.02
CA GLU A 75 -6.05 -0.88 -2.40
C GLU A 75 -7.03 0.00 -3.21
N ALA A 76 -8.15 0.39 -2.62
CA ALA A 76 -9.11 1.29 -3.27
C ALA A 76 -8.53 2.68 -3.55
N MET A 77 -7.77 3.24 -2.61
CA MET A 77 -7.06 4.52 -2.77
C MET A 77 -5.99 4.43 -3.86
N ALA A 78 -5.16 3.37 -3.85
CA ALA A 78 -4.16 3.14 -4.88
C ALA A 78 -4.80 2.98 -6.26
N ALA A 79 -5.91 2.24 -6.36
CA ALA A 79 -6.65 2.08 -7.61
C ALA A 79 -7.23 3.43 -8.09
N GLN A 80 -7.77 4.26 -7.20
CA GLN A 80 -8.26 5.58 -7.56
C GLN A 80 -7.16 6.48 -8.10
N LEU A 81 -5.99 6.49 -7.45
CA LEU A 81 -4.82 7.22 -7.91
C LEU A 81 -4.38 6.76 -9.32
N ILE A 82 -4.25 5.44 -9.53
CA ILE A 82 -3.84 4.85 -10.81
C ILE A 82 -4.88 5.18 -11.92
N ARG A 83 -6.18 5.14 -11.60
CA ARG A 83 -7.24 5.54 -12.54
C ARG A 83 -7.16 7.02 -12.94
N GLN A 84 -6.83 7.92 -12.00
CA GLN A 84 -6.67 9.34 -12.30
C GLN A 84 -5.53 9.60 -13.29
N CYS A 85 -4.48 8.77 -13.25
CA CYS A 85 -3.37 8.81 -14.20
C CYS A 85 -3.67 8.13 -15.56
N GLY A 86 -4.92 7.68 -15.78
CA GLY A 86 -5.35 7.06 -17.04
C GLY A 86 -4.71 5.71 -17.32
N ILE A 87 -4.18 5.04 -16.30
CA ILE A 87 -3.60 3.69 -16.43
C ILE A 87 -4.75 2.67 -16.40
N PRO A 88 -4.83 1.75 -17.39
CA PRO A 88 -5.86 0.72 -17.42
C PRO A 88 -5.66 -0.31 -16.31
N ASP A 89 -6.65 -1.19 -16.06
CA ASP A 89 -6.51 -2.33 -15.14
C ASP A 89 -6.06 -1.91 -13.71
N ALA A 90 -6.55 -0.75 -13.27
CA ALA A 90 -6.05 -0.04 -12.09
C ALA A 90 -6.17 -0.83 -10.79
N GLU A 91 -7.21 -1.65 -10.63
CA GLU A 91 -7.43 -2.50 -9.46
C GLU A 91 -6.38 -3.62 -9.36
N GLU A 92 -5.97 -4.19 -10.50
CA GLU A 92 -4.90 -5.19 -10.53
C GLU A 92 -3.56 -4.55 -10.19
N HIS A 93 -3.27 -3.41 -10.82
CA HIS A 93 -2.06 -2.66 -10.54
C HIS A 93 -1.96 -2.14 -9.12
N ALA A 94 -3.08 -1.73 -8.51
CA ALA A 94 -3.16 -1.31 -7.12
C ALA A 94 -2.77 -2.44 -6.17
N ARG A 95 -3.36 -3.64 -6.35
CA ARG A 95 -3.00 -4.82 -5.55
C ARG A 95 -1.51 -5.15 -5.65
N GLY A 96 -0.96 -5.11 -6.87
CA GLY A 96 0.47 -5.34 -7.08
C GLY A 96 1.35 -4.27 -6.42
N LEU A 97 0.98 -2.98 -6.54
CA LEU A 97 1.71 -1.88 -5.92
C LEU A 97 1.72 -2.01 -4.40
N VAL A 98 0.56 -2.27 -3.80
CA VAL A 98 0.43 -2.45 -2.35
C VAL A 98 1.25 -3.64 -1.88
N ALA A 99 1.22 -4.78 -2.59
CA ALA A 99 2.04 -5.94 -2.26
C ALA A 99 3.56 -5.64 -2.31
N VAL A 100 4.01 -4.86 -3.30
CA VAL A 100 5.41 -4.40 -3.39
C VAL A 100 5.76 -3.55 -2.17
N LEU A 101 4.95 -2.55 -1.83
CA LEU A 101 5.20 -1.68 -0.68
C LEU A 101 5.24 -2.45 0.64
N VAL A 102 4.30 -3.36 0.86
CA VAL A 102 4.26 -4.23 2.04
C VAL A 102 5.54 -5.09 2.13
N GLY A 103 5.99 -5.66 1.01
CA GLY A 103 7.22 -6.44 0.96
C GLY A 103 8.47 -5.61 1.26
N LEU A 104 8.55 -4.38 0.73
CA LEU A 104 9.64 -3.44 1.01
C LEU A 104 9.66 -3.05 2.50
N THR A 105 8.50 -2.77 3.09
CA THR A 105 8.39 -2.47 4.52
C THR A 105 8.82 -3.65 5.39
N LEU A 106 8.39 -4.88 5.06
CA LEU A 106 8.85 -6.08 5.77
C LEU A 106 10.37 -6.24 5.68
N ALA A 107 10.96 -6.11 4.49
CA ALA A 107 12.39 -6.24 4.28
C ALA A 107 13.18 -5.22 5.13
N ARG A 108 12.71 -3.97 5.18
CA ARG A 108 13.32 -2.94 6.03
C ARG A 108 13.23 -3.28 7.51
N LEU A 109 12.04 -3.64 7.99
CA LEU A 109 11.80 -3.96 9.41
C LEU A 109 12.56 -5.20 9.88
N ALA A 110 12.81 -6.15 8.97
CA ALA A 110 13.63 -7.32 9.24
C ALA A 110 15.14 -7.02 9.34
N GLY A 111 15.55 -5.74 9.25
CA GLY A 111 16.96 -5.34 9.23
C GLY A 111 17.64 -5.56 7.87
N GLY A 112 16.85 -5.69 6.80
CA GLY A 112 17.35 -5.76 5.42
C GLY A 112 18.06 -4.47 4.99
N SER A 113 18.82 -4.59 3.90
CA SER A 113 19.59 -3.50 3.27
C SER A 113 18.75 -2.27 2.93
N GLU A 114 19.41 -1.13 2.72
CA GLU A 114 18.82 0.17 2.36
C GLU A 114 17.76 0.04 1.26
N VAL A 115 16.49 0.16 1.66
CA VAL A 115 15.34 -0.05 0.77
C VAL A 115 15.08 1.24 0.01
N LEU A 116 15.34 1.22 -1.31
CA LEU A 116 15.11 2.36 -2.19
C LEU A 116 13.64 2.43 -2.61
N ILE A 117 12.76 2.86 -1.68
CA ILE A 117 11.30 2.93 -1.89
C ILE A 117 10.97 3.75 -3.13
N GLU A 118 11.48 4.98 -3.23
CA GLU A 118 11.22 5.87 -4.36
C GLU A 118 11.62 5.23 -5.69
N LYS A 119 12.83 4.66 -5.78
CA LYS A 119 13.31 3.99 -6.99
C LYS A 119 12.41 2.82 -7.38
N THR A 120 11.94 2.05 -6.40
CA THR A 120 11.08 0.89 -6.64
C THR A 120 9.70 1.32 -7.11
N VAL A 121 9.09 2.32 -6.47
CA VAL A 121 7.80 2.90 -6.89
C VAL A 121 7.90 3.45 -8.30
N ARG A 122 8.95 4.24 -8.62
CA ARG A 122 9.19 4.75 -9.98
C ARG A 122 9.28 3.63 -11.02
N THR A 123 10.03 2.58 -10.71
CA THR A 123 10.22 1.44 -11.62
C THR A 123 8.90 0.71 -11.87
N TYR A 124 8.13 0.46 -10.81
CA TYR A 124 6.80 -0.15 -10.92
C TYR A 124 5.86 0.75 -11.75
N TRP A 125 5.85 2.06 -11.49
CA TRP A 125 5.02 3.04 -12.20
C TRP A 125 5.33 3.09 -13.70
N GLN A 126 6.61 3.13 -14.06
CA GLN A 126 7.05 3.08 -15.46
C GLN A 126 6.60 1.79 -16.17
N GLY A 127 6.57 0.67 -15.46
CA GLY A 127 6.03 -0.58 -15.97
C GLY A 127 4.54 -0.48 -16.32
N MET A 128 3.75 0.18 -15.47
CA MET A 128 2.32 0.40 -15.70
C MET A 128 2.05 1.35 -16.87
N THR A 129 2.78 2.47 -16.95
CA THR A 129 2.60 3.46 -18.04
C THR A 129 3.04 2.91 -19.39
N SER A 130 4.07 2.06 -19.43
CA SER A 130 4.47 1.36 -20.65
C SER A 130 3.38 0.43 -21.20
N ALA A 131 2.45 -0.05 -20.36
CA ALA A 131 1.30 -0.83 -20.79
C ALA A 131 0.16 0.07 -21.31
N ARG A 132 0.00 1.27 -20.75
CA ARG A 132 -0.92 2.32 -21.24
C ARG A 132 -0.57 2.75 -22.67
N ASP A 133 0.70 3.01 -22.95
CA ASP A 133 1.14 3.59 -24.22
C ASP A 133 1.21 2.57 -25.39
N ARG A 134 0.97 1.28 -25.13
CA ARG A 134 0.95 0.20 -26.14
C ARG A 134 -0.46 -0.14 -26.66
N ARG A 135 -1.51 0.44 -26.07
CA ARG A 135 -2.91 0.27 -26.50
C ARG A 135 -3.34 1.47 -27.35
#